data_AF-D7GW32-F1
#
_entry.id   AF-D7GW32-F1
#
_cell.length_a   1.000
_cell.length_b   1.000
_cell.length_c   1.000
_cell.angle_alpha   90.00
_cell.angle_beta   90.00
_cell.angle_gamma   90.00
#
_symmetry.space_group_name_H-M   'P 1'
#
loop_
_entity.id
_entity.type
_entity.pdbx_description
1 polymer ?
#
loop_
_entity_poly.entity_id
_entity_poly.type
_entity_poly.pdbx_seq_one_letter_code
_entity_poly.pdbx_strand_id
1 'polypeptide(L)'
;MFIGGLGVRKLSGAFIQGADEFSTVLTVWDGERLVGLTRVLDDTEMLAQIHYVLVDLEYRGQGIAGRMIEYIKDKYKDFLYIEGMPEDRENCRFI
;
A
#
# COMPACT_ATOMS: atom_id res chain seq x y z
N MET A 1 13.19 1.63 -1.66
CA MET A 1 12.53 2.78 -2.31
C MET A 1 12.10 3.73 -1.21
N PHE A 2 12.56 4.98 -1.21
CA PHE A 2 12.16 5.97 -0.19
C PHE A 2 10.91 6.70 -0.69
N ILE A 3 9.85 6.74 0.12
CA ILE A 3 8.63 7.49 -0.18
C ILE A 3 8.74 8.82 0.56
N GLY A 4 9.59 9.72 0.03
CA GLY A 4 9.80 11.12 0.46
C GLY A 4 10.05 11.33 1.95
N GLY A 5 11.31 11.53 2.36
CA GLY A 5 11.72 11.87 3.73
C GLY A 5 11.57 10.75 4.77
N LEU A 6 10.52 9.94 4.63
CA LEU A 6 10.25 8.75 5.44
C LEU A 6 11.09 7.58 4.92
N GLY A 7 11.87 6.99 5.84
CA GLY A 7 12.70 5.84 5.56
C GLY A 7 11.88 4.57 5.50
N VAL A 8 11.91 3.88 4.35
CA VAL A 8 11.46 2.48 4.31
C VAL A 8 12.53 1.64 5.01
N ARG A 9 12.29 1.25 6.28
CA ARG A 9 13.22 0.41 7.03
C ARG A 9 12.94 -1.07 6.78
N LYS A 10 14.03 -1.80 6.51
CA LYS A 10 14.10 -3.26 6.49
C LYS A 10 14.11 -3.75 7.95
N LEU A 11 13.01 -4.34 8.43
CA LEU A 11 13.13 -5.30 9.54
C LEU A 11 13.92 -6.50 8.99
N SER A 12 14.73 -7.13 9.84
CA SER A 12 15.60 -8.26 9.49
C SER A 12 14.89 -9.53 8.98
N GLY A 13 13.63 -9.45 8.57
CA GLY A 13 12.98 -10.37 7.67
C GLY A 13 12.12 -9.57 6.69
N ALA A 14 12.53 -9.58 5.42
CA ALA A 14 11.70 -9.34 4.23
C ALA A 14 11.24 -7.85 4.02
N PHE A 15 11.37 -7.20 2.85
CA PHE A 15 11.07 -7.67 1.50
C PHE A 15 10.12 -8.87 1.51
N ILE A 16 8.96 -8.70 2.13
CA ILE A 16 7.84 -9.64 2.01
C ILE A 16 7.24 -9.24 0.64
N GLN A 17 7.50 -9.83 -0.52
CA GLN A 17 7.46 -11.24 -0.91
C GLN A 17 7.34 -12.27 0.21
N GLY A 18 6.35 -12.07 1.07
CA GLY A 18 5.60 -13.16 1.70
C GLY A 18 4.27 -13.11 0.99
N ALA A 19 4.38 -13.50 -0.28
CA ALA A 19 3.27 -13.99 -1.00
C ALA A 19 2.89 -15.31 -0.28
N ASP A 20 1.71 -15.38 0.33
CA ASP A 20 0.78 -16.32 -0.32
C ASP A 20 0.81 -15.90 -1.78
N GLU A 21 1.18 -16.77 -2.72
CA GLU A 21 1.63 -16.49 -4.11
C GLU A 21 0.86 -15.37 -4.85
N PHE A 22 -0.33 -15.02 -4.35
CA PHE A 22 -1.38 -14.12 -4.79
C PHE A 22 -1.57 -12.86 -3.92
N SER A 23 -0.58 -12.40 -3.14
CA SER A 23 -0.76 -11.24 -2.22
C SER A 23 0.44 -10.30 -2.10
N THR A 24 0.15 -9.00 -2.00
CA THR A 24 1.12 -7.91 -1.78
C THR A 24 0.81 -7.15 -0.50
N VAL A 25 1.82 -6.91 0.33
CA VAL A 25 1.72 -6.05 1.51
C VAL A 25 2.80 -4.97 1.45
N LEU A 26 2.41 -3.70 1.63
CA LEU A 26 3.31 -2.55 1.67
C LEU A 26 3.18 -1.84 3.01
N THR A 27 4.32 -1.51 3.62
CA THR A 27 4.39 -0.80 4.91
C THR A 27 5.25 0.46 4.81
N VAL A 28 4.88 1.47 5.59
CA VAL A 28 5.56 2.78 5.66
C VAL A 28 5.95 3.02 7.11
N TRP A 29 7.20 3.41 7.32
CA TRP A 29 7.78 3.55 8.66
C TRP A 29 8.36 4.96 8.87
N ASP A 30 8.21 5.47 10.09
CA ASP A 30 8.93 6.62 10.61
C ASP A 30 9.78 6.17 11.81
N GLY A 31 11.09 6.06 11.60
CA GLY A 31 11.97 5.40 12.57
C GLY A 31 11.54 3.95 12.83
N GLU A 32 11.08 3.66 14.05
CA GLU A 32 10.57 2.35 14.47
C GLU A 32 9.03 2.28 14.50
N ARG A 33 8.34 3.36 14.13
CA ARG A 33 6.88 3.42 14.13
C ARG A 33 6.34 3.04 12.75
N LEU A 34 5.42 2.08 12.70
CA LEU A 34 4.63 1.79 11.50
C LEU A 34 3.57 2.89 11.35
N VAL A 35 3.65 3.67 10.27
CA VAL A 35 2.77 4.84 10.04
C VAL A 35 1.83 4.64 8.84
N GLY A 36 2.05 3.61 8.02
CA GLY A 36 1.17 3.27 6.92
C GLY A 36 1.27 1.79 6.54
N LEU A 37 0.16 1.23 6.08
CA LEU A 37 0.04 -0.18 5.71
C LEU A 37 -1.03 -0.33 4.61
N THR A 38 -0.74 -1.13 3.58
CA THR A 38 -1.75 -1.54 2.60
C THR A 38 -1.57 -3.00 2.22
N ARG A 39 -2.68 -3.68 1.92
CA ARG A 39 -2.70 -5.06 1.43
C ARG A 39 -3.50 -5.16 0.15
N VAL A 40 -2.97 -5.91 -0.80
CA VAL A 40 -3.59 -6.22 -2.09
C VAL A 40 -3.59 -7.74 -2.26
N LEU A 41 -4.73 -8.29 -2.68
CA LEU A 41 -4.89 -9.68 -3.11
C LEU A 41 -5.07 -9.68 -4.62
N ASP A 42 -4.46 -10.62 -5.33
CA ASP A 42 -4.57 -10.68 -6.78
C ASP A 42 -4.78 -12.11 -7.29
N ASP A 43 -5.27 -12.26 -8.52
CA ASP A 43 -5.50 -13.56 -9.16
C ASP A 43 -4.38 -13.95 -10.14
N THR A 44 -3.23 -13.27 -10.07
CA THR A 44 -2.07 -13.37 -11.00
C THR A 44 -2.31 -13.02 -12.46
N GLU A 45 -3.55 -12.78 -12.91
CA GLU A 45 -3.86 -12.55 -14.32
C GLU A 45 -4.55 -11.21 -14.60
N MET A 46 -5.64 -10.90 -13.88
CA MET A 46 -6.60 -9.89 -14.29
C MET A 46 -6.95 -8.87 -13.20
N LEU A 47 -7.13 -9.31 -11.96
CA LEU A 47 -7.67 -8.48 -10.88
C LEU A 47 -6.73 -8.38 -9.69
N ALA A 48 -6.51 -7.15 -9.22
CA ALA A 48 -5.87 -6.84 -7.95
C ALA A 48 -6.85 -6.08 -7.02
N GLN A 49 -7.23 -6.67 -5.91
CA GLN A 49 -8.14 -6.09 -4.92
C GLN A 49 -7.36 -5.53 -3.72
N ILE A 50 -7.47 -4.21 -3.53
CA ILE A 50 -6.98 -3.50 -2.36
C ILE A 50 -7.92 -3.79 -1.19
N HIS A 51 -7.44 -4.59 -0.23
CA HIS A 51 -8.24 -5.01 0.92
C HIS A 51 -8.30 -3.92 2.00
N TYR A 52 -7.20 -3.18 2.21
CA TYR A 52 -7.19 -2.02 3.10
C TYR A 52 -6.03 -1.10 2.76
N VAL A 53 -6.23 0.20 3.03
CA VAL A 53 -5.20 1.25 3.04
C VAL A 53 -5.33 1.99 4.36
N LEU A 54 -4.32 1.89 5.20
CA LEU A 54 -4.30 2.45 6.54
C LEU A 54 -3.15 3.44 6.66
N VAL A 55 -3.43 4.60 7.24
CA VAL A 55 -2.45 5.61 7.62
C VAL A 55 -2.76 6.06 9.03
N ASP A 56 -1.72 6.12 9.86
CA ASP A 56 -1.78 6.64 11.21
C ASP A 56 -2.40 8.05 11.22
N LEU A 57 -3.27 8.34 12.19
CA LEU A 57 -4.03 9.59 12.27
C LEU A 57 -3.12 10.83 12.26
N GLU A 58 -1.96 10.76 12.92
CA GLU A 58 -1.00 11.87 13.02
C GLU A 58 -0.26 12.13 11.70
N TYR A 59 -0.28 11.16 10.78
CA TYR A 59 0.41 11.19 9.50
C TYR A 59 -0.53 11.39 8.29
N ARG A 60 -1.82 11.61 8.55
CA ARG A 60 -2.80 11.95 7.50
C ARG A 60 -2.50 13.33 6.88
N GLY A 61 -2.95 13.53 5.64
CA GLY A 61 -2.70 14.77 4.89
C GLY A 61 -1.28 14.93 4.34
N GLN A 62 -0.39 13.95 4.55
CA GLN A 62 1.00 13.98 4.06
C GLN A 62 1.20 13.21 2.74
N GLY A 63 0.12 12.74 2.11
CA GLY A 63 0.16 12.00 0.85
C GLY A 63 0.68 10.56 0.95
N ILE A 64 0.80 9.98 2.14
CA ILE A 64 1.29 8.60 2.35
C ILE A 64 0.41 7.58 1.61
N ALA A 65 -0.91 7.68 1.78
CA ALA A 65 -1.86 6.80 1.10
C ALA A 65 -1.75 6.91 -0.43
N GLY A 66 -1.68 8.14 -0.96
CA GLY A 66 -1.51 8.39 -2.39
C GLY A 66 -0.26 7.71 -2.95
N ARG A 67 0.89 7.83 -2.26
CA ARG A 67 2.13 7.18 -2.69
C ARG A 67 2.08 5.65 -2.62
N MET A 68 1.42 5.09 -1.61
CA MET A 68 1.19 3.64 -1.53
C MET A 68 0.35 3.15 -2.71
N ILE A 69 -0.70 3.91 -3.08
CA ILE A 69 -1.54 3.61 -4.25
C ILE A 69 -0.76 3.74 -5.55
N GLU A 70 0.09 4.76 -5.72
CA GLU A 70 0.96 4.89 -6.90
C GLU A 70 1.87 3.67 -7.08
N TYR A 71 2.46 3.18 -5.99
CA TYR A 71 3.26 1.95 -6.03
C TYR A 71 2.44 0.73 -6.44
N ILE A 72 1.23 0.57 -5.90
CA ILE A 72 0.32 -0.51 -6.27
C ILE A 72 -0.03 -0.43 -7.76
N LYS A 73 -0.36 0.75 -8.26
CA LYS A 73 -0.69 0.97 -9.68
C LYS A 73 0.48 0.63 -10.61
N ASP A 74 1.71 0.95 -10.21
CA ASP A 74 2.90 0.57 -11.00
C ASP A 74 3.16 -0.94 -10.96
N LYS A 75 3.03 -1.57 -9.79
CA LYS A 75 3.22 -3.03 -9.64
C LYS A 75 2.20 -3.82 -10.48
N TYR A 76 0.95 -3.41 -10.46
CA TYR A 76 -0.16 -4.09 -11.13
C TYR A 76 -0.56 -3.40 -12.44
N LYS A 77 0.37 -2.67 -13.09
CA LYS A 77 0.08 -1.91 -14.31
C LYS A 77 -0.39 -2.76 -15.49
N ASP A 78 -0.02 -4.04 -15.50
CA ASP A 78 -0.35 -4.98 -16.57
C ASP A 78 -1.66 -5.74 -16.26
N PHE A 79 -2.27 -5.52 -15.10
CA PHE A 79 -3.57 -6.07 -14.73
C PHE A 79 -4.70 -5.23 -15.34
N LEU A 80 -5.82 -5.87 -15.65
CA LEU A 80 -6.97 -5.17 -16.23
C LEU A 80 -7.67 -4.28 -15.20
N TYR A 81 -7.75 -4.73 -13.94
CA TYR A 81 -8.44 -4.03 -12.88
C TYR A 81 -7.63 -3.97 -11.58
N ILE A 82 -7.66 -2.79 -10.97
CA ILE A 82 -7.28 -2.59 -9.57
C ILE A 82 -8.53 -2.07 -8.87
N GLU A 83 -9.09 -2.87 -7.97
CA GLU A 83 -10.32 -2.56 -7.24
C GLU A 83 -10.00 -2.20 -5.78
N GLY A 84 -10.78 -1.28 -5.21
CA GLY A 84 -10.79 -1.02 -3.78
C GLY A 84 -12.17 -0.58 -3.34
N MET A 85 -12.58 -1.00 -2.14
CA MET A 85 -13.88 -0.62 -1.55
C MET A 85 -13.63 0.23 -0.31
N PRO A 86 -13.68 1.58 -0.43
CA PRO A 86 -13.56 2.45 0.73
C PRO A 86 -14.82 2.34 1.59
N GLU A 87 -14.64 2.36 2.91
CA GLU A 87 -15.74 2.38 3.88
C GLU A 87 -16.60 3.63 3.74
N ASP A 88 -15.96 4.79 3.55
CA ASP A 88 -16.60 6.10 3.42
C ASP A 88 -16.22 6.81 2.13
N ARG A 89 -17.16 7.63 1.61
CA ARG A 89 -16.93 8.44 0.40
C ARG A 89 -15.75 9.39 0.53
N GLU A 90 -15.45 9.87 1.73
CA GLU A 90 -14.32 10.76 1.98
C GLU A 90 -12.97 10.06 1.75
N ASN A 91 -12.92 8.74 1.97
CA ASN A 91 -11.71 7.93 1.78
C ASN A 91 -11.42 7.61 0.30
N CYS A 92 -12.33 7.94 -0.63
CA CYS A 92 -12.09 7.82 -2.07
C CYS A 92 -11.03 8.82 -2.58
N ARG A 93 -10.77 9.89 -1.83
CA ARG A 93 -9.80 10.92 -2.20
C ARG A 93 -8.48 10.61 -1.51
N PHE A 94 -7.48 10.18 -2.29
CA PHE A 94 -6.12 9.93 -1.81
C PHE A 94 -5.18 11.15 -1.99
N ILE A 95 -5.77 12.31 -2.31
CA ILE A 95 -5.12 13.61 -2.57
C ILE A 95 -5.27 14.56 -1.39
#